data_AF-A0A419L2C1-F1
#
_entry.id   AF-A0A419L2C1-F1
#
_cell.length_a   1.000
_cell.length_b   1.000
_cell.length_c   1.000
_cell.angle_alpha   90.00
_cell.angle_beta   90.00
_cell.angle_gamma   90.00
#
_symmetry.space_group_name_H-M   'P 1'
#
loop_
_entity.id
_entity.type
_entity.pdbx_description
1 polymer ?
#
loop_
_entity_poly.entity_id
_entity_poly.type
_entity_poly.pdbx_seq_one_letter_code
_entity_poly.pdbx_strand_id
1 'polypeptide(L)'
;MTKKIGDIVMQSELFEPQTLLIRFDRADKTKIIRLIRKNSDVMIPFFVMICGFSVRELERLYNIKNVYSLRANVSEQEKLAAFAEAVEDNLKHPIHLETALYKFYKNWEEHQKRHYRGRKSENFVIETLRLHKYPARKIKVQCRGKEREIDCAIPPDPQNLRVAIMIRRGVFRDLVKRAKEYSTEFDELVECFPDIKFVVIYFISPHEKNKMDKVRSKIESEREGRRPYDLIILTPSEVNSVLLKKLEEWKIPKI
;
A
#
# COMPACT_ATOMS: atom_id res chain seq x y z
N MET A 1 -9.41 -7.82 -17.09
CA MET A 1 -8.04 -8.29 -16.78
C MET A 1 -7.94 -9.80 -16.90
N THR A 2 -8.71 -10.57 -16.13
CA THR A 2 -8.72 -12.05 -16.17
C THR A 2 -8.91 -12.64 -17.57
N LYS A 3 -9.88 -12.14 -18.38
CA LYS A 3 -10.06 -12.57 -19.77
C LYS A 3 -8.78 -12.46 -20.60
N LYS A 4 -8.12 -11.30 -20.57
CA LYS A 4 -6.86 -11.06 -21.29
C LYS A 4 -5.73 -12.00 -20.84
N ILE A 5 -5.65 -12.31 -19.54
CA ILE A 5 -4.69 -13.28 -19.01
C ILE A 5 -4.98 -14.68 -19.59
N GLY A 6 -6.25 -15.09 -19.58
CA GLY A 6 -6.69 -16.34 -20.19
C GLY A 6 -6.28 -16.43 -21.66
N ASP A 7 -6.59 -15.39 -22.46
CA ASP A 7 -6.23 -15.32 -23.87
C ASP A 7 -4.71 -15.47 -24.09
N ILE A 8 -3.90 -14.77 -23.30
CA ILE A 8 -2.43 -14.80 -23.38
C ILE A 8 -1.87 -16.18 -23.08
N VAL A 9 -2.37 -16.81 -22.01
CA VAL A 9 -1.91 -18.11 -21.54
C VAL A 9 -2.36 -19.22 -22.48
N MET A 10 -3.61 -19.19 -22.96
CA MET A 10 -4.13 -20.17 -23.92
C MET A 10 -3.38 -20.14 -25.26
N GLN A 11 -2.88 -18.97 -25.66
CA GLN A 11 -2.03 -18.80 -26.86
C GLN A 11 -0.54 -19.04 -26.59
N SER A 12 -0.18 -19.58 -25.43
CA SER A 12 1.21 -19.85 -25.07
C SER A 12 1.55 -21.32 -25.30
N GLU A 13 2.83 -21.59 -25.54
CA GLU A 13 3.38 -22.95 -25.64
C GLU A 13 3.28 -23.74 -24.31
N LEU A 14 2.92 -23.06 -23.21
CA LEU A 14 2.75 -23.69 -21.90
C LEU A 14 1.34 -24.26 -21.71
N PHE A 15 0.37 -23.93 -22.56
CA PHE A 15 -1.00 -24.41 -22.41
C PHE A 15 -1.20 -25.72 -23.16
N GLU A 16 -1.77 -26.71 -22.47
CA GLU A 16 -2.16 -28.01 -23.03
C GLU A 16 -3.69 -28.04 -23.23
N PRO A 17 -4.20 -27.91 -24.47
CA PRO A 17 -5.64 -27.79 -24.73
C PRO A 17 -6.45 -29.01 -24.30
N GLN A 18 -5.86 -30.21 -24.35
CA GLN A 18 -6.55 -31.47 -24.04
C GLN A 18 -6.82 -31.63 -22.54
N THR A 19 -5.92 -31.12 -21.71
CA THR A 19 -5.99 -31.24 -20.24
C THR A 19 -6.36 -29.92 -19.56
N LEU A 20 -6.39 -28.83 -20.33
CA LEU A 20 -6.55 -27.46 -19.86
C LEU A 20 -5.51 -27.04 -18.81
N LEU A 21 -4.35 -27.71 -18.80
CA LEU A 21 -3.25 -27.42 -17.89
C LEU A 21 -2.33 -26.34 -18.47
N ILE A 22 -1.84 -25.48 -17.58
CA ILE A 22 -0.74 -24.56 -17.85
C ILE A 22 0.51 -25.17 -17.23
N ARG A 23 1.48 -25.53 -18.07
CA ARG A 23 2.72 -26.23 -17.72
C ARG A 23 3.79 -25.27 -17.19
N PHE A 24 3.51 -24.63 -16.07
CA PHE A 24 4.52 -23.77 -15.43
C PHE A 24 5.75 -24.56 -14.96
N ASP A 25 5.61 -25.86 -14.72
CA ASP A 25 6.73 -26.80 -14.52
C ASP A 25 7.73 -26.85 -15.69
N ARG A 26 7.34 -26.38 -16.88
CA ARG A 26 8.18 -26.29 -18.09
C ARG A 26 8.53 -24.85 -18.47
N ALA A 27 8.15 -23.88 -17.65
CA ALA A 27 8.33 -22.46 -17.91
C ALA A 27 9.69 -21.99 -17.40
N ASP A 28 10.65 -21.86 -18.32
CA ASP A 28 11.91 -21.18 -18.04
C ASP A 28 11.74 -19.64 -18.06
N LYS A 29 12.76 -18.92 -17.59
CA LYS A 29 12.79 -17.43 -17.61
C LYS A 29 12.40 -16.84 -18.97
N THR A 30 12.86 -17.43 -20.06
CA THR A 30 12.60 -16.93 -21.42
C THR A 30 11.11 -17.02 -21.76
N LYS A 31 10.46 -18.14 -21.43
CA LYS A 31 9.02 -18.33 -21.63
C LYS A 31 8.20 -17.37 -20.74
N ILE A 32 8.62 -17.17 -19.49
CA ILE A 32 7.97 -16.22 -18.58
C ILE A 32 8.09 -14.78 -19.10
N ILE A 33 9.28 -14.36 -19.53
CA ILE A 33 9.51 -13.05 -20.12
C ILE A 33 8.66 -12.86 -21.38
N ARG A 34 8.56 -13.89 -22.24
CA ARG A 34 7.72 -13.86 -23.45
C ARG A 34 6.26 -13.62 -23.10
N LEU A 35 5.73 -14.28 -22.08
CA LEU A 35 4.39 -14.03 -21.57
C LEU A 35 4.22 -12.60 -21.07
N ILE A 36 5.17 -12.09 -20.26
CA ILE A 36 5.13 -10.72 -19.76
C ILE A 36 5.13 -9.72 -20.92
N ARG A 37 5.96 -9.92 -21.94
CA ARG A 37 6.05 -9.03 -23.10
C ARG A 37 4.79 -9.01 -23.96
N LYS A 38 3.98 -10.08 -23.97
CA LYS A 38 2.67 -10.07 -24.66
C LYS A 38 1.75 -8.99 -24.07
N ASN A 39 1.76 -8.82 -22.75
CA ASN A 39 1.05 -7.72 -22.07
C ASN A 39 1.53 -7.57 -20.61
N SER A 40 2.47 -6.67 -20.36
CA SER A 40 3.06 -6.46 -19.04
C SER A 40 2.04 -5.97 -18.02
N ASP A 41 1.07 -5.20 -18.49
CA ASP A 41 0.03 -4.58 -17.67
C ASP A 41 -0.86 -5.60 -16.94
N VAL A 42 -1.06 -6.78 -17.53
CA VAL A 42 -1.86 -7.86 -16.92
C VAL A 42 -0.99 -9.02 -16.43
N MET A 43 0.14 -9.30 -17.08
CA MET A 43 0.98 -10.45 -16.73
C MET A 43 1.87 -10.19 -15.51
N ILE A 44 2.33 -8.97 -15.28
CA ILE A 44 3.04 -8.63 -14.02
C ILE A 44 2.11 -8.85 -12.80
N PRO A 45 0.89 -8.27 -12.74
CA PRO A 45 -0.06 -8.59 -11.68
C PRO A 45 -0.41 -10.08 -11.59
N PHE A 46 -0.55 -10.76 -12.73
CA PHE A 46 -0.86 -12.20 -12.74
C PHE A 46 0.20 -13.01 -11.99
N PHE A 47 1.46 -12.83 -12.35
CA PHE A 47 2.56 -13.57 -11.73
C PHE A 47 2.76 -13.19 -10.26
N VAL A 48 2.65 -11.91 -9.91
CA VAL A 48 2.69 -11.48 -8.50
C VAL A 48 1.59 -12.15 -7.68
N MET A 49 0.36 -12.22 -8.20
CA MET A 49 -0.78 -12.77 -7.46
C MET A 49 -0.80 -14.29 -7.40
N ILE A 50 -0.37 -14.99 -8.46
CA ILE A 50 -0.38 -16.45 -8.50
C ILE A 50 0.76 -17.04 -7.65
N CYS A 51 1.94 -16.41 -7.66
CA CYS A 51 3.07 -16.80 -6.81
C CYS A 51 2.92 -16.31 -5.37
N GLY A 52 1.98 -15.40 -5.10
CA GLY A 52 1.74 -14.87 -3.75
C GLY A 52 2.82 -13.91 -3.24
N PHE A 53 3.60 -13.32 -4.14
CA PHE A 53 4.75 -12.50 -3.77
C PHE A 53 4.38 -11.30 -2.89
N SER A 54 5.15 -11.10 -1.84
CA SER A 54 5.16 -9.84 -1.10
C SER A 54 6.24 -8.89 -1.62
N VAL A 55 6.02 -7.57 -1.51
CA VAL A 55 7.04 -6.57 -1.89
C VAL A 55 8.36 -6.80 -1.13
N ARG A 56 8.28 -7.19 0.14
CA ARG A 56 9.47 -7.44 0.99
C ARG A 56 10.27 -8.66 0.53
N GLU A 57 9.58 -9.70 0.09
CA GLU A 57 10.19 -10.93 -0.41
C GLU A 57 10.93 -10.64 -1.73
N LEU A 58 10.27 -9.96 -2.67
CA LEU A 58 10.89 -9.56 -3.93
C LEU A 58 12.10 -8.64 -3.74
N GLU A 59 12.02 -7.70 -2.81
CA GLU A 59 13.15 -6.80 -2.51
C GLU A 59 14.31 -7.54 -1.83
N ARG A 60 14.04 -8.45 -0.89
CA ARG A 60 15.10 -9.14 -0.13
C ARG A 60 15.78 -10.27 -0.90
N LEU A 61 15.01 -11.06 -1.63
CA LEU A 61 15.51 -12.28 -2.28
C LEU A 61 15.97 -12.04 -3.71
N TYR A 62 15.33 -11.08 -4.41
CA TYR A 62 15.58 -10.85 -5.83
C TYR A 62 16.02 -9.41 -6.13
N ASN A 63 16.19 -8.55 -5.11
CA ASN A 63 16.54 -7.14 -5.25
C ASN A 63 15.56 -6.33 -6.13
N ILE A 64 14.29 -6.75 -6.21
CA ILE A 64 13.28 -6.10 -7.05
C ILE A 64 12.49 -5.09 -6.20
N LYS A 65 12.85 -3.82 -6.32
CA LYS A 65 12.08 -2.70 -5.74
C LYS A 65 10.96 -2.30 -6.69
N ASN A 66 9.74 -2.12 -6.18
CA ASN A 66 8.58 -1.68 -6.97
C ASN A 66 8.35 -2.52 -8.25
N VAL A 67 8.04 -3.81 -8.09
CA VAL A 67 7.79 -4.76 -9.21
C VAL A 67 6.76 -4.26 -10.22
N TYR A 68 5.73 -3.51 -9.76
CA TYR A 68 4.68 -3.00 -10.63
C TYR A 68 5.16 -1.92 -11.61
N SER A 69 6.33 -1.33 -11.44
CA SER A 69 6.90 -0.41 -12.45
C SER A 69 7.19 -1.11 -13.78
N LEU A 70 7.43 -2.43 -13.76
CA LEU A 70 7.62 -3.25 -14.96
C LEU A 70 6.40 -3.27 -15.88
N ARG A 71 5.21 -2.88 -15.37
CA ARG A 71 4.02 -2.70 -16.20
C ARG A 71 4.23 -1.65 -17.28
N ALA A 72 4.84 -0.52 -16.89
CA ALA A 72 5.09 0.62 -17.76
C ALA A 72 6.46 0.54 -18.45
N ASN A 73 7.42 -0.19 -17.87
CA ASN A 73 8.79 -0.22 -18.37
C ASN A 73 9.37 -1.64 -18.40
N VAL A 74 8.99 -2.43 -19.40
CA VAL A 74 9.60 -3.75 -19.67
C VAL A 74 11.00 -3.66 -20.30
N SER A 75 11.50 -2.45 -20.57
CA SER A 75 12.84 -2.27 -21.13
C SER A 75 13.95 -2.44 -20.08
N GLU A 76 13.60 -2.38 -18.80
CA GLU A 76 14.48 -2.64 -17.65
C GLU A 76 14.84 -4.14 -17.57
N GLN A 77 15.76 -4.59 -18.43
CA GLN A 77 16.03 -6.02 -18.67
C GLN A 77 16.49 -6.76 -17.42
N GLU A 78 17.36 -6.15 -16.61
CA GLU A 78 17.87 -6.78 -15.38
C GLU A 78 16.74 -7.08 -14.40
N LYS A 79 15.88 -6.10 -14.15
CA LYS A 79 14.74 -6.26 -13.25
C LYS A 79 13.69 -7.23 -13.80
N LEU A 80 13.46 -7.21 -15.11
CA LEU A 80 12.56 -8.15 -15.77
C LEU A 80 13.09 -9.58 -15.69
N ALA A 81 14.39 -9.77 -15.89
CA ALA A 81 15.06 -11.07 -15.76
C ALA A 81 15.01 -11.59 -14.32
N ALA A 82 15.31 -10.75 -13.33
CA ALA A 82 15.18 -11.10 -11.92
C ALA A 82 13.73 -11.45 -11.54
N PHE A 83 12.74 -10.74 -12.10
CA PHE A 83 11.34 -11.07 -11.84
C PHE A 83 10.94 -12.40 -12.47
N ALA A 84 11.40 -12.69 -13.69
CA ALA A 84 11.16 -13.97 -14.34
C ALA A 84 11.82 -15.14 -13.59
N GLU A 85 13.02 -14.93 -13.05
CA GLU A 85 13.70 -15.88 -12.15
C GLU A 85 12.86 -16.16 -10.90
N ALA A 86 12.37 -15.11 -10.23
CA ALA A 86 11.50 -15.28 -9.07
C ALA A 86 10.26 -16.12 -9.41
N VAL A 87 9.64 -15.88 -10.56
CA VAL A 87 8.48 -16.65 -11.01
C VAL A 87 8.85 -18.11 -11.26
N GLU A 88 9.93 -18.38 -11.98
CA GLU A 88 10.41 -19.74 -12.25
C GLU A 88 10.67 -20.50 -10.94
N ASP A 89 11.29 -19.85 -9.96
CA ASP A 89 11.62 -20.47 -8.67
C ASP A 89 10.39 -20.87 -7.86
N ASN A 90 9.28 -20.13 -8.00
CA ASN A 90 8.10 -20.27 -7.14
C ASN A 90 6.89 -20.91 -7.85
N LEU A 91 6.93 -21.07 -9.17
CA LEU A 91 5.82 -21.58 -9.97
C LEU A 91 6.23 -22.83 -10.75
N LYS A 92 6.52 -23.93 -10.05
CA LYS A 92 7.07 -25.18 -10.62
C LYS A 92 6.05 -26.30 -10.86
N HIS A 93 4.76 -26.01 -10.78
CA HIS A 93 3.72 -27.02 -10.89
C HIS A 93 2.75 -26.73 -12.05
N PRO A 94 2.23 -27.76 -12.74
CA PRO A 94 1.11 -27.58 -13.65
C PRO A 94 -0.10 -27.03 -12.90
N ILE A 95 -0.80 -26.06 -13.48
CA ILE A 95 -2.03 -25.49 -12.89
C ILE A 95 -3.12 -25.51 -13.95
N HIS A 96 -4.30 -26.03 -13.59
CA HIS A 96 -5.47 -25.95 -14.45
C HIS A 96 -5.84 -24.49 -14.73
N LEU A 97 -6.15 -24.17 -15.99
CA LEU A 97 -6.43 -22.79 -16.44
C LEU A 97 -7.49 -22.11 -15.56
N GLU A 98 -8.59 -22.80 -15.29
CA GLU A 98 -9.66 -22.29 -14.43
C GLU A 98 -9.15 -21.94 -13.03
N THR A 99 -8.35 -22.82 -12.43
CA THR A 99 -7.78 -22.60 -11.09
C THR A 99 -6.86 -21.39 -11.08
N ALA A 100 -5.99 -21.24 -12.08
CA ALA A 100 -5.10 -20.09 -12.19
C ALA A 100 -5.87 -18.77 -12.33
N LEU A 101 -6.89 -18.74 -13.20
CA LEU A 101 -7.72 -17.56 -13.45
C LEU A 101 -8.60 -17.20 -12.24
N TYR A 102 -9.21 -18.18 -11.59
CA TYR A 102 -10.01 -17.99 -10.39
C TYR A 102 -9.15 -17.47 -9.23
N LYS A 103 -8.01 -18.11 -8.99
CA LYS A 103 -7.05 -17.70 -7.94
C LYS A 103 -6.57 -16.28 -8.17
N PHE A 104 -6.17 -15.95 -9.40
CA PHE A 104 -5.82 -14.59 -9.78
C PHE A 104 -6.97 -13.61 -9.50
N TYR A 105 -8.17 -13.90 -10.00
CA TYR A 105 -9.33 -13.02 -9.85
C TYR A 105 -9.63 -12.70 -8.38
N LYS A 106 -9.70 -13.74 -7.52
CA LYS A 106 -9.98 -13.56 -6.09
C LYS A 106 -8.86 -12.79 -5.38
N ASN A 107 -7.59 -13.11 -5.64
CA ASN A 107 -6.47 -12.40 -5.05
C ASN A 107 -6.44 -10.92 -5.50
N TRP A 108 -6.71 -10.65 -6.78
CA TRP A 108 -6.75 -9.31 -7.35
C TRP A 108 -7.92 -8.49 -6.79
N GLU A 109 -9.11 -9.09 -6.68
CA GLU A 109 -10.29 -8.47 -6.09
C GLU A 109 -10.00 -8.00 -4.65
N GLU A 110 -9.44 -8.88 -3.81
CA GLU A 110 -9.10 -8.53 -2.43
C GLU A 110 -7.97 -7.48 -2.33
N HIS A 111 -7.00 -7.53 -3.25
CA HIS A 111 -6.00 -6.47 -3.39
C HIS A 111 -6.66 -5.12 -3.69
N GLN A 112 -7.59 -5.05 -4.65
CA GLN A 112 -8.30 -3.81 -5.00
C GLN A 112 -9.22 -3.32 -3.87
N LYS A 113 -9.94 -4.21 -3.19
CA LYS A 113 -10.76 -3.86 -2.02
C LYS A 113 -9.93 -3.22 -0.90
N ARG A 114 -8.68 -3.67 -0.69
CA ARG A 114 -7.78 -3.05 0.29
C ARG A 114 -7.40 -1.62 -0.11
N HIS A 115 -7.00 -1.42 -1.37
CA HIS A 115 -6.65 -0.10 -1.90
C HIS A 115 -7.84 0.87 -1.89
N TYR A 116 -9.04 0.40 -2.24
CA TYR A 116 -10.25 1.20 -2.18
C TYR A 116 -10.58 1.65 -0.74
N ARG A 117 -10.49 0.73 0.24
CA ARG A 117 -10.73 1.04 1.65
C ARG A 117 -9.75 2.08 2.21
N GLY A 118 -8.47 1.99 1.83
CA GLY A 118 -7.45 2.99 2.16
C GLY A 118 -7.78 4.36 1.59
N ARG A 119 -7.95 4.44 0.26
CA ARG A 119 -8.29 5.68 -0.46
C ARG A 119 -9.55 6.36 0.05
N LYS A 120 -10.60 5.60 0.38
CA LYS A 120 -11.84 6.17 0.93
C LYS A 120 -11.59 6.88 2.27
N SER A 121 -10.70 6.35 3.10
CA SER A 121 -10.36 6.95 4.40
C SER A 121 -9.50 8.20 4.23
N GLU A 122 -8.52 8.15 3.33
CA GLU A 122 -7.68 9.31 2.98
C GLU A 122 -8.50 10.45 2.38
N ASN A 123 -9.33 10.15 1.37
CA ASN A 123 -10.17 11.15 0.71
C ASN A 123 -11.13 11.81 1.68
N PHE A 124 -11.79 11.03 2.57
CA PHE A 124 -12.69 11.58 3.58
C PHE A 124 -12.00 12.66 4.43
N VAL A 125 -10.80 12.37 4.96
CA VAL A 125 -10.06 13.33 5.80
C VAL A 125 -9.65 14.56 4.98
N ILE A 126 -9.08 14.37 3.79
CA ILE A 126 -8.63 15.48 2.93
C ILE A 126 -9.80 16.37 2.52
N GLU A 127 -10.93 15.80 2.12
CA GLU A 127 -12.12 16.53 1.71
C GLU A 127 -12.73 17.29 2.90
N THR A 128 -12.86 16.65 4.07
CA THR A 128 -13.31 17.33 5.29
C THR A 128 -12.44 18.54 5.63
N LEU A 129 -11.12 18.41 5.56
CA LEU A 129 -10.21 19.52 5.84
C LEU A 129 -10.34 20.65 4.82
N ARG A 130 -10.44 20.33 3.53
CA ARG A 130 -10.63 21.31 2.45
C ARG A 130 -11.96 22.05 2.54
N LEU A 131 -13.03 21.36 2.91
CA LEU A 131 -14.34 21.98 3.16
C LEU A 131 -14.23 23.07 4.24
N HIS A 132 -13.36 22.87 5.24
CA HIS A 132 -13.07 23.82 6.30
C HIS A 132 -11.87 24.74 5.99
N LYS A 133 -11.55 24.90 4.70
CA LYS A 133 -10.54 25.82 4.17
C LYS A 133 -9.09 25.53 4.58
N TYR A 134 -8.80 24.34 5.10
CA TYR A 134 -7.41 23.94 5.30
C TYR A 134 -6.80 23.43 3.98
N PRO A 135 -5.63 23.94 3.58
CA PRO A 135 -4.91 23.44 2.41
C PRO A 135 -4.37 22.04 2.68
N ALA A 136 -5.20 21.02 2.48
CA ALA A 136 -4.85 19.63 2.74
C ALA A 136 -4.60 18.87 1.44
N ARG A 137 -3.48 18.15 1.35
CA ARG A 137 -3.21 17.20 0.26
C ARG A 137 -2.19 16.17 0.68
N LYS A 138 -2.21 15.03 0.01
CA LYS A 138 -1.14 14.04 0.01
C LYS A 138 0.12 14.59 -0.67
N ILE A 139 1.27 14.48 -0.02
CA ILE A 139 2.57 14.93 -0.55
C ILE A 139 3.65 13.86 -0.35
N LYS A 140 4.74 14.02 -1.10
CA LYS A 140 5.99 13.31 -0.85
C LYS A 140 7.02 14.29 -0.30
N VAL A 141 7.73 13.90 0.74
CA VAL A 141 8.81 14.68 1.35
C VAL A 141 10.10 13.90 1.27
N GLN A 142 11.21 14.59 1.01
CA GLN A 142 12.54 14.02 1.07
C GLN A 142 13.10 14.31 2.46
N CYS A 143 13.37 13.27 3.25
CA CYS A 143 13.97 13.39 4.57
C CYS A 143 15.14 12.41 4.70
N ARG A 144 16.34 12.94 5.00
CA ARG A 144 17.61 12.17 5.09
C ARG A 144 17.85 11.21 3.92
N GLY A 145 17.63 11.69 2.70
CA GLY A 145 17.84 10.90 1.48
C GLY A 145 16.78 9.82 1.22
N LYS A 146 15.73 9.73 2.05
CA LYS A 146 14.59 8.85 1.84
C LYS A 146 13.37 9.65 1.42
N GLU A 147 12.66 9.15 0.40
CA GLU A 147 11.35 9.67 0.02
C GLU A 147 10.29 9.07 0.97
N ARG A 148 9.43 9.93 1.53
CA ARG A 148 8.33 9.56 2.40
C ARG A 148 7.03 10.15 1.89
N GLU A 149 5.98 9.35 1.92
CA GLU A 149 4.64 9.79 1.55
C GLU A 149 3.86 10.12 2.83
N ILE A 150 3.26 11.32 2.87
CA ILE A 150 2.41 11.77 3.96
C ILE A 150 0.97 11.75 3.45
N ASP A 151 0.11 10.94 4.08
CA ASP A 151 -1.25 10.71 3.60
C ASP A 151 -2.06 12.01 3.52
N CYS A 152 -1.88 12.91 4.48
CA CYS A 152 -2.40 14.27 4.43
C CYS A 152 -1.46 15.26 5.13
N ALA A 153 -1.05 16.30 4.41
CA ALA A 153 -0.19 17.38 4.87
C ALA A 153 -0.93 18.73 4.86
N ILE A 154 -0.63 19.57 5.85
CA ILE A 154 -1.14 20.95 5.95
C ILE A 154 0.02 21.90 6.35
N PRO A 155 0.32 22.96 5.57
CA PRO A 155 0.01 23.05 4.13
C PRO A 155 0.69 21.90 3.35
N PRO A 156 0.32 21.65 2.09
CA PRO A 156 0.87 20.57 1.29
C PRO A 156 2.16 21.03 0.62
N ASP A 157 3.08 21.57 1.42
CA ASP A 157 4.36 22.12 1.00
C ASP A 157 5.48 21.38 1.74
N PRO A 158 6.32 20.60 1.04
CA PRO A 158 7.46 19.91 1.64
C PRO A 158 8.45 20.82 2.36
N GLN A 159 8.48 22.12 2.10
CA GLN A 159 9.41 23.07 2.75
C GLN A 159 8.79 23.76 3.97
N ASN A 160 7.47 23.77 4.09
CA ASN A 160 6.74 24.47 5.16
C ASN A 160 5.63 23.58 5.74
N LEU A 161 5.96 22.30 5.92
CA LEU A 161 5.03 21.32 6.46
C LEU A 161 4.79 21.56 7.96
N ARG A 162 3.54 21.84 8.33
CA ARG A 162 3.17 22.13 9.74
C ARG A 162 2.43 20.98 10.41
N VAL A 163 1.61 20.24 9.65
CA VAL A 163 0.85 19.09 10.13
C VAL A 163 1.07 17.92 9.19
N ALA A 164 1.49 16.78 9.74
CA ALA A 164 1.49 15.49 9.05
C ALA A 164 0.43 14.58 9.67
N ILE A 165 -0.43 14.03 8.82
CA ILE A 165 -1.51 13.13 9.24
C ILE A 165 -1.31 11.78 8.57
N MET A 166 -1.14 10.73 9.37
CA MET A 166 -1.04 9.35 8.90
C MET A 166 -2.37 8.63 9.07
N ILE A 167 -2.94 8.13 7.98
CA ILE A 167 -4.33 7.67 7.91
C ILE A 167 -4.37 6.17 7.63
N ARG A 168 -4.98 5.40 8.54
CA ARG A 168 -5.25 3.97 8.33
C ARG A 168 -6.66 3.63 8.78
N ARG A 169 -7.13 2.48 8.32
CA ARG A 169 -8.37 1.84 8.77
C ARG A 169 -8.10 0.37 9.02
N GLY A 170 -8.63 -0.18 10.11
CA GLY A 170 -8.39 -1.59 10.40
C GLY A 170 -9.10 -2.13 11.63
N VAL A 171 -8.63 -3.29 12.05
CA VAL A 171 -9.03 -4.00 13.27
C VAL A 171 -7.84 -4.10 14.21
N PHE A 172 -8.11 -4.28 15.51
CA PHE A 172 -7.13 -4.34 16.58
C PHE A 172 -5.99 -5.33 16.30
N ARG A 173 -6.28 -6.46 15.64
CA ARG A 173 -5.26 -7.45 15.27
C ARG A 173 -4.12 -6.86 14.43
N ASP A 174 -4.45 -5.94 13.54
CA ASP A 174 -3.47 -5.31 12.63
C ASP A 174 -2.80 -4.08 13.28
N LEU A 175 -3.28 -3.65 14.46
CA LEU A 175 -2.86 -2.42 15.11
C LEU A 175 -1.39 -2.45 15.54
N VAL A 176 -0.89 -3.58 16.06
CA VAL A 176 0.49 -3.66 16.58
C VAL A 176 1.51 -3.24 15.52
N LYS A 177 1.34 -3.73 14.29
CA LYS A 177 2.21 -3.35 13.17
C LYS A 177 2.03 -1.88 12.80
N ARG A 178 0.80 -1.39 12.75
CA ARG A 178 0.46 -0.01 12.37
C ARG A 178 0.98 1.01 13.39
N ALA A 179 0.86 0.71 14.68
CA ALA A 179 1.33 1.56 15.76
C ALA A 179 2.86 1.73 15.73
N LYS A 180 3.61 0.65 15.45
CA LYS A 180 5.06 0.71 15.22
C LYS A 180 5.43 1.52 13.97
N GLU A 181 4.66 1.35 12.89
CA GLU A 181 4.84 2.13 11.65
C GLU A 181 4.69 3.63 11.94
N TYR A 182 3.63 4.06 12.63
CA TYR A 182 3.44 5.47 13.01
C TYR A 182 4.58 6.01 13.86
N SER A 183 5.05 5.24 14.85
CA SER A 183 6.11 5.68 15.75
C SER A 183 7.43 5.87 15.00
N THR A 184 7.74 4.95 14.08
CA THR A 184 8.94 5.02 13.23
C THR A 184 8.85 6.20 12.26
N GLU A 185 7.70 6.39 11.59
CA GLU A 185 7.47 7.51 10.68
C GLU A 185 7.56 8.86 11.41
N PHE A 186 7.08 8.93 12.65
CA PHE A 186 7.18 10.16 13.44
C PHE A 186 8.62 10.47 13.84
N ASP A 187 9.38 9.48 14.32
CA ASP A 187 10.80 9.68 14.68
C ASP A 187 11.60 10.20 13.47
N GLU A 188 11.38 9.64 12.29
CA GLU A 188 12.05 10.11 11.07
C GLU A 188 11.60 11.52 10.64
N LEU A 189 10.31 11.84 10.72
CA LEU A 189 9.83 13.16 10.30
C LEU A 189 10.30 14.29 11.22
N VAL A 190 10.39 14.07 12.53
CA VAL A 190 10.82 15.10 13.49
C VAL A 190 12.27 15.51 13.26
N GLU A 191 13.10 14.64 12.69
CA GLU A 191 14.48 14.97 12.35
C GLU A 191 14.59 16.03 11.25
N CYS A 192 13.61 16.08 10.34
CA CYS A 192 13.55 17.07 9.25
C CYS A 192 12.59 18.23 9.54
N PHE A 193 11.56 17.98 10.35
CA PHE A 193 10.54 18.95 10.74
C PHE A 193 10.35 18.93 12.27
N PRO A 194 11.26 19.54 13.05
CA PRO A 194 11.27 19.44 14.52
C PRO A 194 9.96 19.88 15.17
N ASP A 195 9.28 20.88 14.61
CA ASP A 195 8.06 21.46 15.18
C ASP A 195 6.75 20.91 14.59
N ILE A 196 6.85 19.88 13.74
CA ILE A 196 5.67 19.34 13.04
C ILE A 196 4.62 18.82 14.02
N LYS A 197 3.35 19.10 13.76
CA LYS A 197 2.22 18.45 14.43
C LYS A 197 1.95 17.11 13.78
N PHE A 198 2.13 16.03 14.53
CA PHE A 198 1.95 14.67 14.02
C PHE A 198 0.65 14.07 14.53
N VAL A 199 -0.27 13.81 13.60
CA VAL A 199 -1.62 13.29 13.88
C VAL A 199 -1.73 11.85 13.37
N VAL A 200 -2.17 10.96 14.25
CA VAL A 200 -2.49 9.58 13.88
C VAL A 200 -4.00 9.45 13.70
N ILE A 201 -4.43 9.03 12.52
CA ILE A 201 -5.82 8.64 12.27
C ILE A 201 -5.87 7.13 12.04
N TYR A 202 -6.53 6.43 12.94
CA TYR A 202 -6.78 4.99 12.84
C TYR A 202 -8.28 4.72 12.95
N PHE A 203 -8.99 4.71 11.81
CA PHE A 203 -10.42 4.44 11.81
C PHE A 203 -10.69 2.98 12.22
N ILE A 204 -11.26 2.83 13.40
CA ILE A 204 -11.62 1.53 13.95
C ILE A 204 -12.82 0.98 13.19
N SER A 205 -12.76 -0.31 12.89
CA SER A 205 -13.88 -1.05 12.31
C SER A 205 -15.14 -0.93 13.18
N PRO A 206 -16.34 -0.74 12.59
CA PRO A 206 -17.58 -0.54 13.36
C PRO A 206 -17.88 -1.63 14.41
N HIS A 207 -17.46 -2.88 14.16
CA HIS A 207 -17.65 -4.01 15.07
C HIS A 207 -16.65 -4.06 16.24
N GLU A 208 -15.64 -3.19 16.27
CA GLU A 208 -14.66 -3.09 17.36
C GLU A 208 -14.69 -1.74 18.09
N LYS A 209 -15.80 -0.98 17.95
CA LYS A 209 -15.96 0.30 18.65
C LYS A 209 -15.77 0.19 20.17
N ASN A 210 -16.18 -0.94 20.76
CA ASN A 210 -15.98 -1.24 22.17
C ASN A 210 -14.50 -1.40 22.59
N LYS A 211 -13.57 -1.46 21.63
CA LYS A 211 -12.12 -1.54 21.88
C LYS A 211 -11.40 -0.19 21.69
N MET A 212 -12.13 0.92 21.56
CA MET A 212 -11.56 2.25 21.32
C MET A 212 -10.44 2.62 22.29
N ASP A 213 -10.67 2.48 23.59
CA ASP A 213 -9.67 2.83 24.61
C ASP A 213 -8.43 1.95 24.49
N LYS A 214 -8.64 0.64 24.29
CA LYS A 214 -7.55 -0.31 24.06
C LYS A 214 -6.74 0.02 22.81
N VAL A 215 -7.39 0.48 21.73
CA VAL A 215 -6.72 0.94 20.51
C VAL A 215 -5.90 2.20 20.80
N ARG A 216 -6.50 3.19 21.48
CA ARG A 216 -5.84 4.45 21.85
C ARG A 216 -4.58 4.19 22.68
N SER A 217 -4.72 3.48 23.80
CA SER A 217 -3.61 3.16 24.69
C SER A 217 -2.53 2.36 23.98
N LYS A 218 -2.89 1.46 23.05
CA LYS A 218 -1.88 0.72 22.29
C LYS A 218 -1.09 1.63 21.35
N ILE A 219 -1.72 2.60 20.70
CA ILE A 219 -1.02 3.59 19.86
C ILE A 219 -0.10 4.44 20.73
N GLU A 220 -0.60 4.95 21.86
CA GLU A 220 0.15 5.79 22.79
C GLU A 220 1.35 5.06 23.40
N SER A 221 1.21 3.77 23.74
CA SER A 221 2.30 2.96 24.30
C SER A 221 3.54 2.90 23.40
N GLU A 222 3.39 3.04 22.08
CA GLU A 222 4.54 3.09 21.16
C GLU A 222 5.31 4.41 21.25
N ARG A 223 4.90 5.37 22.08
CA ARG A 223 5.59 6.65 22.32
C ARG A 223 5.97 6.88 23.79
N GLU A 224 5.86 5.88 24.66
CA GLU A 224 6.35 5.98 26.03
C GLU A 224 7.84 6.36 26.05
N GLY A 225 8.21 7.35 26.87
CA GLY A 225 9.58 7.88 26.95
C GLY A 225 10.05 8.68 25.73
N ARG A 226 9.18 8.94 24.74
CA ARG A 226 9.47 9.72 23.53
C ARG A 226 8.48 10.88 23.39
N ARG A 227 8.69 11.74 22.39
CA ARG A 227 7.74 12.81 22.05
C ARG A 227 6.36 12.18 21.74
N PRO A 228 5.28 12.54 22.45
CA PRO A 228 3.95 12.00 22.20
C PRO A 228 3.41 12.48 20.85
N TYR A 229 2.50 11.72 20.25
CA TYR A 229 1.73 12.21 19.11
C TYR A 229 0.91 13.44 19.52
N ASP A 230 0.77 14.42 18.63
CA ASP A 230 0.01 15.63 18.94
C ASP A 230 -1.51 15.37 19.00
N LEU A 231 -2.00 14.35 18.26
CA LEU A 231 -3.40 13.94 18.28
C LEU A 231 -3.60 12.51 17.76
N ILE A 232 -4.53 11.77 18.38
CA ILE A 232 -5.00 10.45 17.90
C ILE A 232 -6.50 10.51 17.65
N ILE A 233 -6.91 10.18 16.42
CA ILE A 233 -8.30 10.14 15.95
C ILE A 233 -8.66 8.71 15.59
N LEU A 234 -9.78 8.21 16.13
CA LEU A 234 -10.19 6.82 15.97
C LEU A 234 -11.50 6.66 15.18
N THR A 235 -12.22 7.77 14.97
CA THR A 235 -13.54 7.78 14.32
C THR A 235 -13.69 8.92 13.31
N PRO A 236 -14.54 8.75 12.27
CA PRO A 236 -14.88 9.84 11.36
C PRO A 236 -15.52 11.07 12.03
N SER A 237 -16.26 10.88 13.13
CA SER A 237 -16.86 11.98 13.89
C SER A 237 -15.80 12.85 14.55
N GLU A 238 -14.76 12.24 15.13
CA GLU A 238 -13.65 12.98 15.75
C GLU A 238 -12.85 13.80 14.73
N VAL A 239 -12.84 13.43 13.43
CA VAL A 239 -12.27 14.29 12.38
C VAL A 239 -13.01 15.62 12.32
N ASN A 240 -14.34 15.59 12.38
CA ASN A 240 -15.18 16.80 12.27
C ASN A 240 -15.22 17.60 13.58
N SER A 241 -15.11 16.96 14.74
CA SER A 241 -15.24 17.65 16.04
C SER A 241 -13.92 17.94 16.73
N VAL A 242 -12.97 17.00 16.71
CA VAL A 242 -11.73 17.07 17.49
C VAL A 242 -10.58 17.61 16.64
N LEU A 243 -10.36 17.04 15.45
CA LEU A 243 -9.24 17.45 14.60
C LEU A 243 -9.38 18.92 14.17
N LEU A 244 -10.55 19.34 13.69
CA LEU A 244 -10.77 20.72 13.27
C LEU A 244 -10.53 21.72 14.41
N LYS A 245 -11.05 21.41 15.61
CA LYS A 245 -10.83 22.22 16.80
C LYS A 245 -9.34 22.31 17.16
N LYS A 246 -8.61 21.19 17.10
CA LYS A 246 -7.17 21.15 17.37
C LYS A 246 -6.35 21.96 16.36
N LEU A 247 -6.71 21.94 15.08
CA LEU A 247 -6.05 22.76 14.06
C LEU A 247 -6.22 24.26 14.33
N GLU A 248 -7.40 24.67 14.83
CA GLU A 248 -7.65 26.07 15.24
C GLU A 248 -6.85 26.45 16.49
N GLU A 249 -6.82 25.57 17.51
CA GLU A 249 -6.00 25.74 18.71
C GLU A 249 -4.50 25.90 18.36
N TRP A 250 -4.01 25.14 17.38
CA TRP A 250 -2.64 25.23 16.86
C TRP A 250 -2.41 26.39 15.89
N LYS A 251 -3.43 27.22 15.63
CA LYS A 251 -3.37 28.37 14.72
C LYS A 251 -2.87 28.00 13.32
N ILE A 252 -3.31 26.84 12.81
CA ILE A 252 -2.99 26.41 11.45
C ILE A 252 -3.73 27.32 10.46
N PRO A 253 -3.04 27.93 9.47
CA PRO A 253 -3.69 28.83 8.52
C PRO A 253 -4.73 28.14 7.63
N LYS A 254 -5.80 28.88 7.34
CA LYS A 254 -6.83 28.56 6.33
C LYS A 254 -6.57 29.39 5.06
N ILE A 255 -7.08 28.92 3.91
CA ILE A 255 -7.13 29.69 2.64
C ILE A 255 -8.43 30.50 2.58
#